data_AF-A0AAJ5BG89-F1
#
_entry.id   AF-A0AAJ5BG89-F1
#
_cell.length_a   1.000
_cell.length_b   1.000
_cell.length_c   1.000
_cell.angle_alpha   90.00
_cell.angle_beta   90.00
_cell.angle_gamma   90.00
#
_symmetry.space_group_name_H-M   'P 1'
#
loop_
_entity.id
_entity.type
_entity.pdbx_description
1 polymer ?
#
loop_
_entity_poly.entity_id
_entity_poly.type
_entity_poly.pdbx_seq_one_letter_code
_entity_poly.pdbx_strand_id
1 'polypeptide(L)'
;MIAFWLTIIVLLVIGAALLIVPTMCKANPDTDTNRDAINKAYYQQRLTELTEDEAQGVIAERETMVAELQHNLLEDIPVDESVAKQTSFNRMLLLPGVLLMLVVSLGLYLHTGGLGQVMQWQQVMKEMPDLRHRADTGQLSTPEDIARFALGLRTDLLSEPANVRDWTMLGLAGLKLGNGEMALQAYEKAYQLAPNDAYIQIIYAKLLTRSNDPNDIQQASAILKDIVKTNPNNVDALSALAMNAFGRGDFNQAIAAWEKVLTLLPADANGIDVIKSSLAYAKAQLTANGSRLSVKLSLATEMAAQLPAEGSVLIAVTDGESPVPVAVKQLPLGQFPLELSLDDSNAMMPSRLLSSLKKVKIKATITSNDRADNRHIMGESDIQPFSGKETVNVTIGHIKQ
;
A
#
# COMPACT_ATOMS: atom_id res chain seq x y z
N MET A 1 28.00 2.17 17.36
CA MET A 1 29.04 2.15 16.30
C MET A 1 30.26 1.30 16.69
N ILE A 2 30.96 1.58 17.79
CA ILE A 2 32.17 0.81 18.19
C ILE A 2 31.86 -0.69 18.43
N ALA A 3 30.77 -1.00 19.13
CA ALA A 3 30.36 -2.38 19.40
C ALA A 3 30.09 -3.19 18.10
N PHE A 4 29.51 -2.56 17.08
CA PHE A 4 29.23 -3.21 15.78
C PHE A 4 30.53 -3.61 15.07
N TRP A 5 31.49 -2.69 14.99
CA TRP A 5 32.80 -2.99 14.39
C TRP A 5 33.56 -4.06 15.18
N LEU A 6 33.48 -4.03 16.51
CA LEU A 6 34.06 -5.07 17.37
C LEU A 6 33.44 -6.45 17.08
N THR A 7 32.12 -6.55 16.90
CA THR A 7 31.48 -7.83 16.59
C THR A 7 31.92 -8.39 15.23
N ILE A 8 32.08 -7.53 14.21
CA ILE A 8 32.60 -7.95 12.90
C ILE A 8 34.03 -8.46 13.02
N ILE A 9 34.89 -7.72 13.73
CA ILE A 9 36.28 -8.12 13.94
C ILE A 9 36.35 -9.47 14.66
N VAL A 10 35.57 -9.67 15.71
CA VAL A 10 35.51 -10.94 16.45
C VAL A 10 35.05 -12.09 15.54
N LEU A 11 34.02 -11.90 14.73
CA LEU A 11 33.54 -12.93 13.78
C LEU A 11 34.60 -13.28 12.73
N LEU A 12 35.31 -12.28 12.19
CA LEU A 12 36.39 -12.52 11.23
C LEU A 12 37.58 -13.25 11.88
N VAL A 13 37.91 -12.91 13.13
CA VAL A 13 38.95 -13.61 13.90
C VAL A 13 38.55 -15.06 14.17
N ILE A 14 37.29 -15.32 14.54
CA ILE A 14 36.78 -16.68 14.73
C ILE A 14 36.82 -17.47 13.42
N GLY A 15 36.39 -16.86 12.30
CA GLY A 15 36.44 -17.50 10.99
C GLY A 15 37.88 -17.84 10.55
N ALA A 16 38.82 -16.91 10.76
CA ALA A 16 40.24 -17.16 10.51
C ALA A 16 40.81 -18.25 11.43
N ALA A 17 40.43 -18.25 12.72
CA ALA A 17 40.85 -19.27 13.67
C ALA A 17 40.35 -20.67 13.27
N LEU A 18 39.10 -20.79 12.80
CA LEU A 18 38.56 -22.07 12.30
C LEU A 18 39.35 -22.63 11.12
N LEU A 19 39.93 -21.78 10.27
CA LEU A 19 40.78 -22.22 9.15
C LEU A 19 42.20 -22.59 9.61
N ILE A 20 42.77 -21.86 10.57
CA ILE A 20 44.17 -21.98 10.95
C ILE A 20 44.38 -23.04 12.06
N VAL A 21 43.54 -23.06 13.09
CA VAL A 21 43.69 -23.90 14.29
C VAL A 21 43.77 -25.40 13.98
N PRO A 22 42.93 -25.98 13.09
CA PRO A 22 43.03 -27.40 12.74
C PRO A 22 44.39 -27.79 12.14
N THR A 23 45.06 -26.86 11.45
CA THR A 23 46.42 -27.09 10.90
C THR A 23 47.55 -26.85 11.90
N MET A 24 47.24 -26.26 13.06
CA MET A 24 48.18 -26.06 14.15
C MET A 24 48.28 -27.29 15.07
N CYS A 25 47.22 -28.08 15.16
CA CYS A 25 47.26 -29.39 15.79
C CYS A 25 48.09 -30.34 14.93
N LYS A 26 49.35 -30.58 15.29
CA LYS A 26 50.21 -31.58 14.64
C LYS A 26 49.56 -32.96 14.78
N ALA A 27 49.42 -33.69 13.66
CA ALA A 27 49.37 -35.15 13.73
C ALA A 27 50.71 -35.61 14.33
N ASN A 28 50.67 -36.40 15.39
CA ASN A 28 51.86 -36.81 16.10
C ASN A 28 52.74 -37.66 15.16
N PRO A 29 53.96 -37.22 14.81
CA PRO A 29 54.82 -37.94 13.85
C PRO A 29 55.48 -39.19 14.45
N ASP A 30 55.19 -39.50 15.71
CA ASP A 30 55.79 -40.61 16.47
C ASP A 30 55.45 -42.01 15.93
N THR A 31 54.82 -42.16 14.77
CA THR A 31 54.57 -43.50 14.21
C THR A 31 55.84 -44.18 13.71
N ASP A 32 56.79 -43.46 13.09
CA ASP A 32 57.99 -44.09 12.52
C ASP A 32 59.08 -44.31 13.57
N THR A 33 59.32 -43.33 14.46
CA THR A 33 60.28 -43.50 15.57
C THR A 33 59.85 -44.60 16.54
N ASN A 34 58.54 -44.83 16.69
CA ASN A 34 58.02 -45.91 17.53
C ASN A 34 58.16 -47.28 16.85
N ARG A 35 58.06 -47.38 15.51
CA ARG A 35 58.28 -48.64 14.78
C ARG A 35 59.72 -49.13 14.88
N ASP A 36 60.70 -48.27 14.62
CA ASP A 36 62.11 -48.65 14.70
C ASP A 36 62.53 -49.01 16.13
N ALA A 37 62.02 -48.26 17.11
CA ALA A 37 62.23 -48.57 18.52
C ALA A 37 61.63 -49.93 18.92
N ILE A 38 60.42 -50.24 18.43
CA ILE A 38 59.76 -51.54 18.65
C ILE A 38 60.52 -52.68 17.96
N ASN A 39 60.95 -52.51 16.70
CA ASN A 39 61.70 -53.52 15.96
C ASN A 39 63.04 -53.83 16.63
N LYS A 40 63.75 -52.80 17.09
CA LYS A 40 65.00 -52.96 17.84
C LYS A 40 64.77 -53.66 19.19
N ALA A 41 63.71 -53.30 19.90
CA ALA A 41 63.36 -53.96 21.17
C ALA A 41 63.05 -55.45 20.96
N TYR A 42 62.29 -55.78 19.91
CA TYR A 42 61.96 -57.17 19.56
C TYR A 42 63.22 -57.98 19.20
N TYR A 43 64.14 -57.41 18.41
CA TYR A 43 65.41 -58.05 18.08
C TYR A 43 66.26 -58.35 19.34
N GLN A 44 66.36 -57.38 20.26
CA GLN A 44 67.11 -57.55 21.51
C GLN A 44 66.48 -58.62 22.42
N GLN A 45 65.14 -58.66 22.48
CA GLN A 45 64.42 -59.70 23.21
C GLN A 45 64.74 -61.08 22.62
N ARG A 46 64.67 -61.24 21.29
CA ARG A 46 64.91 -62.52 20.63
C ARG A 46 66.36 -63.01 20.79
N LEU A 47 67.32 -62.09 20.85
CA LEU A 47 68.72 -62.41 21.14
C LEU A 47 68.91 -62.95 22.56
N THR A 48 68.12 -62.44 23.51
CA THR A 48 68.12 -62.90 24.90
C THR A 48 67.51 -64.29 25.01
N GLU A 49 66.36 -64.52 24.35
CA GLU A 49 65.71 -65.85 24.27
C GLU A 49 66.65 -66.91 23.68
N LEU A 50 67.34 -66.60 22.56
CA LEU A 50 68.34 -67.51 21.99
C LEU A 50 69.50 -67.83 22.95
N THR A 51 69.87 -66.88 23.81
CA THR A 51 70.95 -67.10 24.79
C THR A 51 70.48 -68.02 25.93
N GLU A 52 69.21 -67.89 26.35
CA GLU A 52 68.61 -68.79 27.33
C GLU A 52 68.40 -70.20 26.77
N ASP A 53 67.94 -70.31 25.53
CA ASP A 53 67.72 -71.60 24.86
C ASP A 53 69.03 -72.37 24.64
N GLU A 54 70.14 -71.68 24.35
CA GLU A 54 71.48 -72.28 24.25
C GLU A 54 71.95 -72.78 25.62
N ALA A 55 71.75 -71.99 26.68
CA ALA A 55 72.10 -72.38 28.04
C ALA A 55 71.29 -73.59 28.54
N GLN A 56 70.07 -73.78 28.03
CA GLN A 56 69.22 -74.94 28.31
C GLN A 56 69.50 -76.14 27.38
N GLY A 57 70.42 -76.00 26.42
CA GLY A 57 70.80 -77.05 25.46
C GLY A 57 69.74 -77.33 24.39
N VAL A 58 68.79 -76.41 24.20
CA VAL A 58 67.68 -76.53 23.23
C VAL A 58 68.16 -76.22 21.82
N ILE A 59 69.16 -75.35 21.68
CA ILE A 59 69.77 -74.97 20.40
C ILE A 59 71.29 -75.22 20.41
N ALA A 60 71.84 -75.69 19.28
CA ALA A 60 73.26 -75.99 19.14
C ALA A 60 74.02 -74.97 18.27
N GLU A 61 73.32 -74.17 17.47
CA GLU A 61 73.91 -73.28 16.46
C GLU A 61 73.38 -71.84 16.61
N ARG A 62 73.72 -71.19 17.72
CA ARG A 62 73.26 -69.81 17.98
C ARG A 62 73.79 -68.82 16.95
N GLU A 63 75.02 -68.96 16.50
CA GLU A 63 75.65 -68.01 15.56
C GLU A 63 74.92 -67.94 14.22
N THR A 64 74.40 -69.07 13.72
CA THR A 64 73.65 -69.12 12.46
C THR A 64 72.27 -68.47 12.61
N MET A 65 71.58 -68.73 13.72
CA MET A 65 70.27 -68.12 14.02
C MET A 65 70.37 -66.61 14.25
N VAL A 66 71.46 -66.13 14.87
CA VAL A 66 71.71 -64.69 15.00
C VAL A 66 71.98 -64.04 13.65
N ALA A 67 72.73 -64.70 12.76
CA ALA A 67 72.97 -64.22 11.41
C ALA A 67 71.67 -64.13 10.59
N GLU A 68 70.78 -65.12 10.72
CA GLU A 68 69.45 -65.12 10.07
C GLU A 68 68.55 -64.01 10.65
N LEU A 69 68.56 -63.80 11.97
CA LEU A 69 67.82 -62.71 12.62
C LEU A 69 68.29 -61.33 12.14
N GLN A 70 69.60 -61.15 11.94
CA GLN A 70 70.17 -59.93 11.38
C GLN A 70 69.78 -59.73 9.92
N HIS A 71 69.76 -60.80 9.13
CA HIS A 71 69.35 -60.76 7.74
C HIS A 71 67.87 -60.37 7.61
N ASN A 72 66.99 -61.01 8.39
CA ASN A 72 65.56 -60.69 8.41
C ASN A 72 65.29 -59.27 8.89
N LEU A 73 66.02 -58.78 9.91
CA LEU A 73 65.88 -57.40 10.37
C LEU A 73 66.27 -56.38 9.28
N LEU A 74 67.26 -56.71 8.44
CA LEU A 74 67.67 -55.87 7.32
C LEU A 74 66.69 -55.92 6.15
N GLU A 75 66.00 -57.06 5.96
CA GLU A 75 65.01 -57.26 4.90
C GLU A 75 63.63 -56.67 5.25
N ASP A 76 63.24 -56.69 6.53
CA ASP A 76 62.01 -56.07 7.06
C ASP A 76 62.10 -54.55 7.24
N ILE A 77 63.27 -53.94 7.01
CA ILE A 77 63.39 -52.48 6.87
C ILE A 77 63.00 -52.13 5.44
N PRO A 78 61.82 -51.51 5.19
CA PRO A 78 61.41 -51.18 3.83
C PRO A 78 62.44 -50.25 3.17
N VAL A 79 63.17 -50.77 2.18
CA VAL A 79 64.20 -50.03 1.41
C VAL A 79 63.58 -48.91 0.57
N ASP A 80 62.26 -48.97 0.35
CA ASP A 80 61.46 -47.91 -0.26
C ASP A 80 60.53 -47.25 0.77
N GLU A 81 61.09 -46.71 1.86
CA GLU A 81 60.58 -45.42 2.32
C GLU A 81 61.01 -44.36 1.30
N SER A 82 60.35 -44.40 0.13
CA SER A 82 59.92 -43.15 -0.48
C SER A 82 59.07 -42.48 0.58
N VAL A 83 59.73 -41.70 1.43
CA VAL A 83 59.18 -40.84 2.48
C VAL A 83 57.81 -40.45 1.96
N ALA A 84 56.76 -41.03 2.54
CA ALA A 84 55.42 -40.60 2.24
C ALA A 84 55.51 -39.11 2.54
N LYS A 85 55.60 -38.29 1.47
CA LYS A 85 55.79 -36.86 1.61
C LYS A 85 54.54 -36.47 2.37
N GLN A 86 54.66 -36.35 3.69
CA GLN A 86 53.75 -35.63 4.51
C GLN A 86 53.77 -34.28 3.83
N THR A 87 52.77 -34.05 2.99
CA THR A 87 52.50 -32.76 2.41
C THR A 87 52.10 -31.95 3.61
N SER A 88 53.12 -31.45 4.33
CA SER A 88 52.92 -30.48 5.40
C SER A 88 52.14 -29.39 4.71
N PHE A 89 50.86 -29.30 5.04
CA PHE A 89 49.97 -28.37 4.39
C PHE A 89 50.57 -27.02 4.66
N ASN A 90 51.17 -26.40 3.63
CA ASN A 90 51.95 -25.20 3.83
C ASN A 90 50.97 -24.16 4.37
N ARG A 91 51.15 -23.73 5.62
CA ARG A 91 50.24 -22.77 6.26
C ARG A 91 50.18 -21.45 5.50
N MET A 92 51.21 -21.13 4.71
CA MET A 92 51.18 -20.02 3.76
C MET A 92 50.12 -20.17 2.66
N LEU A 93 49.62 -21.38 2.39
CA LEU A 93 48.53 -21.62 1.44
C LEU A 93 47.15 -21.22 2.00
N LEU A 94 47.00 -21.09 3.32
CA LEU A 94 45.77 -20.61 3.95
C LEU A 94 45.68 -19.08 4.01
N LEU A 95 46.83 -18.38 4.06
CA LEU A 95 46.90 -16.91 4.01
C LEU A 95 46.13 -16.29 2.84
N PRO A 96 46.25 -16.76 1.57
CA PRO A 96 45.46 -16.21 0.49
C PRO A 96 43.96 -16.47 0.65
N GLY A 97 43.56 -17.60 1.27
CA GLY A 97 42.16 -17.89 1.57
C GLY A 97 41.56 -16.97 2.64
N VAL A 98 42.30 -16.71 3.72
CA VAL A 98 41.90 -15.74 4.76
C VAL A 98 41.87 -14.32 4.20
N LEU A 99 42.86 -13.95 3.39
CA LEU A 99 42.89 -12.65 2.71
C LEU A 99 41.70 -12.50 1.75
N LEU A 100 41.40 -13.52 0.95
CA LEU A 100 40.22 -13.56 0.08
C LEU A 100 38.94 -13.40 0.90
N MET A 101 38.80 -14.12 2.01
CA MET A 101 37.65 -14.01 2.91
C MET A 101 37.49 -12.59 3.46
N LEU A 102 38.58 -11.95 3.91
CA LEU A 102 38.56 -10.57 4.40
C LEU A 102 38.16 -9.58 3.29
N VAL A 103 38.74 -9.72 2.09
CA VAL A 103 38.46 -8.86 0.94
C VAL A 103 37.01 -9.02 0.48
N VAL A 104 36.51 -10.25 0.38
CA VAL A 104 35.12 -10.52 -0.01
C VAL A 104 34.16 -9.99 1.05
N SER A 105 34.45 -10.22 2.34
CA SER A 105 33.60 -9.71 3.44
C SER A 105 33.57 -8.18 3.46
N LEU A 106 34.73 -7.53 3.29
CA LEU A 106 34.82 -6.08 3.22
C LEU A 106 34.10 -5.54 1.96
N GLY A 107 34.30 -6.17 0.80
CA GLY A 107 33.63 -5.78 -0.44
C GLY A 107 32.11 -5.89 -0.34
N LEU A 108 31.59 -6.99 0.22
CA LEU A 108 30.16 -7.17 0.48
C LEU A 108 29.63 -6.14 1.48
N TYR A 109 30.40 -5.80 2.52
CA TYR A 109 30.01 -4.78 3.47
C TYR A 109 30.01 -3.37 2.86
N LEU A 110 31.00 -3.03 2.04
CA LEU A 110 31.01 -1.75 1.33
C LEU A 110 29.85 -1.64 0.32
N HIS A 111 29.44 -2.77 -0.25
CA HIS A 111 28.33 -2.81 -1.20
C HIS A 111 26.94 -2.82 -0.52
N THR A 112 26.77 -3.53 0.60
CA THR A 112 25.46 -3.75 1.25
C THR A 112 25.28 -3.03 2.59
N GLY A 113 26.37 -2.63 3.25
CA GLY A 113 26.41 -2.21 4.65
C GLY A 113 25.91 -0.79 4.94
N GLY A 114 25.30 -0.11 3.96
CA GLY A 114 24.63 1.18 4.18
C GLY A 114 25.51 2.32 4.72
N LEU A 115 26.85 2.19 4.66
CA LEU A 115 27.78 3.19 5.23
C LEU A 115 27.50 4.61 4.74
N GLY A 116 27.21 4.76 3.44
CA GLY A 116 26.86 6.05 2.86
C GLY A 116 25.60 6.66 3.47
N GLN A 117 24.58 5.84 3.76
CA GLN A 117 23.33 6.28 4.39
C GLN A 117 23.57 6.69 5.85
N VAL A 118 24.44 5.98 6.58
CA VAL A 118 24.83 6.35 7.95
C VAL A 118 25.59 7.67 7.94
N MET A 119 26.52 7.88 7.00
CA MET A 119 27.25 9.15 6.87
C MET A 119 26.30 10.30 6.52
N GLN A 120 25.37 10.10 5.58
CA GLN A 120 24.35 11.08 5.23
C GLN A 120 23.44 11.40 6.43
N TRP A 121 22.99 10.38 7.17
CA TRP A 121 22.21 10.57 8.39
C TRP A 121 22.98 11.38 9.44
N GLN A 122 24.26 11.05 9.69
CA GLN A 122 25.11 11.81 10.61
C GLN A 122 25.27 13.27 10.17
N GLN A 123 25.43 13.51 8.86
CA GLN A 123 25.50 14.86 8.31
C GLN A 123 24.18 15.61 8.52
N VAL A 124 23.04 14.99 8.25
CA VAL A 124 21.70 15.57 8.50
C VAL A 124 21.54 15.93 9.97
N MET A 125 21.95 15.06 10.89
CA MET A 125 21.86 15.33 12.33
C MET A 125 22.75 16.51 12.75
N LYS A 126 23.91 16.68 12.11
CA LYS A 126 24.79 17.85 12.35
C LYS A 126 24.20 19.15 11.80
N GLU A 127 23.53 19.09 10.65
CA GLU A 127 22.87 20.21 9.99
C GLU A 127 21.46 20.51 10.55
N MET A 128 20.95 19.68 11.45
CA MET A 128 19.58 19.75 11.95
C MET A 128 19.18 21.12 12.54
N PRO A 129 20.04 21.84 13.30
CA PRO A 129 19.71 23.18 13.77
C PRO A 129 19.44 24.18 12.64
N ASP A 130 20.21 24.10 11.54
CA ASP A 130 20.00 24.95 10.36
C ASP A 130 18.72 24.56 9.62
N LEU A 131 18.48 23.26 9.44
CA LEU A 131 17.25 22.77 8.80
C LEU A 131 15.99 23.20 9.59
N ARG A 132 16.03 23.16 10.92
CA ARG A 132 14.95 23.68 11.79
C ARG A 132 14.73 25.18 11.59
N HIS A 133 15.80 25.98 11.60
CA HIS A 133 15.71 27.41 11.38
C HIS A 133 15.12 27.75 10.00
N ARG A 134 15.57 27.04 8.95
CA ARG A 134 15.04 27.19 7.59
C ARG A 134 13.58 26.75 7.47
N ALA A 135 13.16 25.72 8.21
CA ALA A 135 11.76 25.31 8.28
C ALA A 135 10.89 26.40 8.94
N ASP A 136 11.34 26.95 10.06
CA ASP A 136 10.62 27.98 10.82
C ASP A 136 10.49 29.30 10.04
N THR A 137 11.51 29.66 9.26
CA THR A 137 11.51 30.85 8.40
C THR A 137 10.86 30.62 7.03
N GLY A 138 10.37 29.41 6.75
CA GLY A 138 9.74 29.06 5.48
C GLY A 138 10.69 28.97 4.29
N GLN A 139 12.01 28.94 4.52
CA GLN A 139 13.06 28.84 3.49
C GLN A 139 13.37 27.40 3.07
N LEU A 140 12.66 26.42 3.64
CA LEU A 140 12.77 25.00 3.29
C LEU A 140 11.88 24.67 2.08
N SER A 141 12.47 24.76 0.89
CA SER A 141 11.73 24.72 -0.39
C SER A 141 12.06 23.51 -1.27
N THR A 142 13.27 22.93 -1.17
CA THR A 142 13.66 21.82 -2.03
C THR A 142 13.12 20.49 -1.48
N PRO A 143 12.64 19.57 -2.34
CA PRO A 143 12.19 18.25 -1.88
C PRO A 143 13.29 17.48 -1.14
N GLU A 144 14.54 17.62 -1.56
CA GLU A 144 15.68 16.99 -0.90
C GLU A 144 15.89 17.51 0.53
N ASP A 145 15.86 18.84 0.73
CA ASP A 145 16.02 19.41 2.07
C ASP A 145 14.85 19.05 2.99
N ILE A 146 13.63 18.97 2.44
CA ILE A 146 12.45 18.52 3.19
C ILE A 146 12.57 17.05 3.58
N ALA A 147 13.10 16.19 2.69
CA ALA A 147 13.34 14.78 3.00
C ALA A 147 14.44 14.61 4.07
N ARG A 148 15.53 15.39 3.98
CA ARG A 148 16.58 15.44 4.99
C ARG A 148 16.04 15.92 6.34
N PHE A 149 15.24 16.99 6.34
CA PHE A 149 14.59 17.47 7.56
C PHE A 149 13.65 16.43 8.17
N ALA A 150 12.85 15.74 7.35
CA ALA A 150 11.98 14.65 7.81
C ALA A 150 12.78 13.48 8.41
N LEU A 151 13.95 13.14 7.86
CA LEU A 151 14.85 12.13 8.43
C LEU A 151 15.37 12.55 9.81
N GLY A 152 15.79 13.82 9.95
CA GLY A 152 16.21 14.38 11.23
C GLY A 152 15.09 14.37 12.27
N LEU A 153 13.90 14.85 11.90
CA LEU A 153 12.72 14.84 12.79
C LEU A 153 12.37 13.44 13.28
N ARG A 154 12.37 12.44 12.40
CA ARG A 154 12.12 11.03 12.82
C ARG A 154 13.15 10.55 13.83
N THR A 155 14.41 10.95 13.66
CA THR A 155 15.49 10.58 14.58
C THR A 155 15.29 11.23 15.95
N ASP A 156 14.98 12.52 15.99
CA ASP A 156 14.72 13.25 17.23
C ASP A 156 13.50 12.68 17.96
N LEU A 157 12.43 12.35 17.23
CA LEU A 157 11.20 11.75 17.75
C LEU A 157 11.39 10.35 18.36
N LEU A 158 12.49 9.64 18.05
CA LEU A 158 12.82 8.39 18.77
C LEU A 158 13.22 8.66 20.23
N SER A 159 13.82 9.82 20.49
CA SER A 159 14.26 10.23 21.83
C SER A 159 13.18 11.05 22.53
N GLU A 160 12.45 11.89 21.79
CA GLU A 160 11.38 12.76 22.29
C GLU A 160 10.02 12.45 21.63
N PRO A 161 9.43 11.27 21.87
CA PRO A 161 8.21 10.84 21.17
C PRO A 161 6.97 11.67 21.51
N ALA A 162 7.00 12.46 22.59
CA ALA A 162 5.90 13.33 23.02
C ALA A 162 5.96 14.74 22.40
N ASN A 163 6.93 15.02 21.52
CA ASN A 163 7.09 16.33 20.91
C ASN A 163 6.05 16.57 19.79
N VAL A 164 4.94 17.22 20.14
CA VAL A 164 3.83 17.54 19.22
C VAL A 164 4.31 18.32 18.01
N ARG A 165 5.17 19.33 18.22
CA ARG A 165 5.65 20.21 17.15
C ARG A 165 6.40 19.43 16.09
N ASP A 166 7.28 18.52 16.49
CA ASP A 166 8.07 17.72 15.56
C ASP A 166 7.20 16.72 14.79
N TRP A 167 6.16 16.15 15.42
CA TRP A 167 5.14 15.36 14.71
C TRP A 167 4.37 16.19 13.67
N THR A 168 3.94 17.41 14.02
CA THR A 168 3.29 18.32 13.08
C THR A 168 4.20 18.70 11.91
N MET A 169 5.47 19.01 12.18
CA MET A 169 6.46 19.35 11.16
C MET A 169 6.77 18.16 10.25
N LEU A 170 6.85 16.94 10.81
CA LEU A 170 7.03 15.72 10.03
C LEU A 170 5.81 15.47 9.13
N GLY A 171 4.60 15.71 9.64
CA GLY A 171 3.38 15.62 8.85
C GLY A 171 3.34 16.64 7.72
N LEU A 172 3.74 17.87 7.99
CA LEU A 172 3.85 18.93 6.98
C LEU A 172 4.91 18.59 5.91
N ALA A 173 6.06 18.03 6.32
CA ALA A 173 7.08 17.55 5.40
C ALA A 173 6.53 16.43 4.50
N GLY A 174 5.78 15.47 5.06
CA GLY A 174 5.08 14.43 4.31
C GLY A 174 4.14 15.01 3.25
N LEU A 175 3.32 16.01 3.62
CA LEU A 175 2.43 16.72 2.69
C LEU A 175 3.20 17.39 1.54
N LYS A 176 4.30 18.09 1.83
CA LYS A 176 5.12 18.77 0.81
C LYS A 176 5.82 17.78 -0.14
N LEU A 177 6.17 16.59 0.37
CA LEU A 177 6.78 15.51 -0.42
C LEU A 177 5.76 14.68 -1.21
N GLY A 178 4.46 14.94 -1.06
CA GLY A 178 3.41 14.10 -1.63
C GLY A 178 3.28 12.73 -0.97
N ASN A 179 3.94 12.51 0.17
CA ASN A 179 3.85 11.27 0.93
C ASN A 179 2.67 11.36 1.92
N GLY A 180 1.49 10.97 1.44
CA GLY A 180 0.25 11.01 2.22
C GLY A 180 0.26 10.09 3.44
N GLU A 181 0.94 8.93 3.36
CA GLU A 181 1.03 7.98 4.48
C GLU A 181 1.86 8.56 5.63
N MET A 182 3.04 9.12 5.32
CA MET A 182 3.88 9.82 6.30
C MET A 182 3.11 10.97 6.96
N ALA A 183 2.39 11.75 6.15
CA ALA A 183 1.58 12.85 6.65
C ALA A 183 0.50 12.36 7.62
N LEU A 184 -0.25 11.33 7.23
CA LEU A 184 -1.32 10.76 8.05
C LEU A 184 -0.80 10.22 9.38
N GLN A 185 0.23 9.39 9.36
CA GLN A 185 0.83 8.80 10.58
C GLN A 185 1.36 9.88 11.54
N ALA A 186 2.03 10.90 11.00
CA ALA A 186 2.60 11.96 11.82
C ALA A 186 1.52 12.87 12.42
N TYR A 187 0.49 13.23 11.66
CA TYR A 187 -0.65 14.00 12.19
C TYR A 187 -1.54 13.17 13.12
N GLU A 188 -1.64 11.85 12.94
CA GLU A 188 -2.29 10.96 13.90
C GLU A 188 -1.59 11.01 15.25
N LYS A 189 -0.24 10.91 15.26
CA LYS A 189 0.54 11.04 16.49
C LYS A 189 0.41 12.42 17.12
N ALA A 190 0.45 13.49 16.32
CA ALA A 190 0.22 14.85 16.81
C ALA A 190 -1.18 14.99 17.44
N TYR A 191 -2.22 14.42 16.83
CA TYR A 191 -3.60 14.43 17.33
C TYR A 191 -3.74 13.63 18.63
N GLN A 192 -3.07 12.47 18.75
CA GLN A 192 -3.06 11.67 19.98
C GLN A 192 -2.45 12.44 21.16
N LEU A 193 -1.42 13.25 20.91
CA LEU A 193 -0.70 14.03 21.94
C LEU A 193 -1.40 15.37 22.27
N ALA A 194 -2.04 16.00 21.29
CA ALA A 194 -2.73 17.28 21.43
C ALA A 194 -4.16 17.23 20.83
N PRO A 195 -5.07 16.45 21.42
CA PRO A 195 -6.40 16.19 20.83
C PRO A 195 -7.32 17.41 20.76
N ASN A 196 -7.03 18.47 21.52
CA ASN A 196 -7.83 19.69 21.60
C ASN A 196 -7.27 20.84 20.73
N ASP A 197 -6.18 20.62 20.00
CA ASP A 197 -5.63 21.62 19.10
C ASP A 197 -6.41 21.64 17.78
N ALA A 198 -7.21 22.68 17.57
CA ALA A 198 -8.07 22.80 16.41
C ALA A 198 -7.32 22.75 15.07
N TYR A 199 -6.07 23.25 15.02
CA TYR A 199 -5.28 23.22 13.80
C TYR A 199 -4.88 21.77 13.44
N ILE A 200 -4.40 21.01 14.44
CA ILE A 200 -4.05 19.60 14.27
C ILE A 200 -5.29 18.76 13.93
N GLN A 201 -6.41 18.99 14.62
CA GLN A 201 -7.68 18.30 14.36
C GLN A 201 -8.14 18.50 12.91
N ILE A 202 -8.11 19.73 12.39
CA ILE A 202 -8.52 20.02 11.00
C ILE A 202 -7.62 19.32 10.00
N ILE A 203 -6.29 19.39 10.15
CA ILE A 203 -5.38 18.78 9.19
C ILE A 203 -5.47 17.25 9.25
N TYR A 204 -5.54 16.66 10.44
CA TYR A 204 -5.73 15.24 10.60
C TYR A 204 -7.04 14.77 9.96
N ALA A 205 -8.16 15.45 10.22
CA ALA A 205 -9.42 15.14 9.57
C ALA A 205 -9.34 15.26 8.04
N LYS A 206 -8.69 16.31 7.49
CA LYS A 206 -8.48 16.46 6.04
C LYS A 206 -7.68 15.31 5.45
N LEU A 207 -6.66 14.81 6.15
CA LEU A 207 -5.89 13.64 5.72
C LEU A 207 -6.75 12.38 5.70
N LEU A 208 -7.55 12.15 6.75
CA LEU A 208 -8.51 11.05 6.81
C LEU A 208 -9.54 11.10 5.67
N THR A 209 -9.97 12.29 5.22
CA THR A 209 -10.90 12.39 4.07
C THR A 209 -10.33 11.86 2.76
N ARG A 210 -9.00 11.72 2.64
CA ARG A 210 -8.31 11.18 1.46
C ARG A 210 -8.02 9.69 1.58
N SER A 211 -8.32 9.08 2.72
CA SER A 211 -8.19 7.64 2.93
C SER A 211 -9.24 6.90 2.11
N ASN A 212 -8.92 5.66 1.72
CA ASN A 212 -9.86 4.74 1.09
C ASN A 212 -10.72 3.98 2.12
N ASP A 213 -10.42 4.10 3.42
CA ASP A 213 -11.18 3.45 4.48
C ASP A 213 -12.44 4.27 4.82
N PRO A 214 -13.66 3.70 4.69
CA PRO A 214 -14.88 4.37 5.11
C PRO A 214 -14.90 4.82 6.58
N ASN A 215 -14.20 4.10 7.48
CA ASN A 215 -14.11 4.45 8.89
C ASN A 215 -13.33 5.75 9.10
N ASP A 216 -12.22 5.93 8.38
CA ASP A 216 -11.41 7.17 8.41
C ASP A 216 -12.26 8.36 7.96
N ILE A 217 -13.02 8.18 6.87
CA ILE A 217 -13.90 9.22 6.34
C ILE A 217 -15.01 9.58 7.36
N GLN A 218 -15.56 8.59 8.08
CA GLN A 218 -16.54 8.85 9.15
C GLN A 218 -15.90 9.56 10.35
N GLN A 219 -14.71 9.14 10.76
CA GLN A 219 -13.97 9.78 11.84
C GLN A 219 -13.65 11.25 11.49
N ALA A 220 -13.21 11.52 10.27
CA ALA A 220 -13.00 12.88 9.77
C ALA A 220 -14.26 13.73 9.90
N SER A 221 -15.42 13.18 9.51
CA SER A 221 -16.70 13.87 9.63
C SER A 221 -17.06 14.19 11.08
N ALA A 222 -16.83 13.25 12.00
CA ALA A 222 -17.11 13.46 13.42
C ALA A 222 -16.22 14.59 13.99
N ILE A 223 -14.92 14.56 13.72
CA ILE A 223 -13.97 15.60 14.14
C ILE A 223 -14.39 16.96 13.60
N LEU A 224 -14.65 17.07 12.29
CA LEU A 224 -15.01 18.33 11.65
C LEU A 224 -16.34 18.90 12.17
N LYS A 225 -17.33 18.03 12.44
CA LYS A 225 -18.61 18.45 13.04
C LYS A 225 -18.43 19.01 14.45
N ASP A 226 -17.56 18.40 15.25
CA ASP A 226 -17.28 18.88 16.60
C ASP A 226 -16.59 20.26 16.59
N ILE A 227 -15.65 20.46 15.67
CA ILE A 227 -15.00 21.76 15.45
C ILE A 227 -16.01 22.82 15.00
N VAL A 228 -16.89 22.49 14.05
CA VAL A 228 -17.92 23.43 13.58
C VAL A 228 -18.96 23.72 14.67
N LYS A 229 -19.23 22.77 15.57
CA LYS A 229 -20.12 22.99 16.72
C LYS A 229 -19.53 23.96 17.73
N THR A 230 -18.23 23.83 18.01
CA THR A 230 -17.51 24.68 18.98
C THR A 230 -17.11 26.04 18.38
N ASN A 231 -16.73 26.06 17.11
CA ASN A 231 -16.39 27.25 16.34
C ASN A 231 -17.16 27.28 14.99
N PRO A 232 -18.41 27.78 14.99
CA PRO A 232 -19.30 27.78 13.82
C PRO A 232 -18.83 28.63 12.64
N ASN A 233 -17.81 29.47 12.83
CA ASN A 233 -17.28 30.36 11.81
C ASN A 233 -15.87 29.96 11.35
N ASN A 234 -15.37 28.78 11.74
CA ASN A 234 -14.11 28.25 11.23
C ASN A 234 -14.26 27.82 9.77
N VAL A 235 -13.79 28.68 8.85
CA VAL A 235 -13.93 28.48 7.40
C VAL A 235 -13.21 27.21 6.93
N ASP A 236 -12.04 26.89 7.48
CA ASP A 236 -11.27 25.71 7.10
C ASP A 236 -11.99 24.41 7.48
N ALA A 237 -12.54 24.36 8.70
CA ALA A 237 -13.30 23.22 9.18
C ALA A 237 -14.61 23.05 8.39
N LEU A 238 -15.33 24.15 8.12
CA LEU A 238 -16.55 24.13 7.30
C LEU A 238 -16.26 23.67 5.87
N SER A 239 -15.17 24.15 5.25
CA SER A 239 -14.79 23.78 3.90
C SER A 239 -14.39 22.30 3.81
N ALA A 240 -13.64 21.82 4.80
CA ALA A 240 -13.29 20.39 4.89
C ALA A 240 -14.53 19.51 5.14
N LEU A 241 -15.47 19.96 5.98
CA LEU A 241 -16.72 19.25 6.23
C LEU A 241 -17.57 19.15 4.95
N ALA A 242 -17.67 20.25 4.21
CA ALA A 242 -18.41 20.29 2.95
C ALA A 242 -17.81 19.34 1.91
N MET A 243 -16.49 19.35 1.74
CA MET A 243 -15.78 18.46 0.81
C MET A 243 -15.95 16.98 1.20
N ASN A 244 -15.86 16.67 2.50
CA ASN A 244 -16.07 15.32 3.02
C ASN A 244 -17.51 14.83 2.79
N ALA A 245 -18.50 15.69 3.07
CA ALA A 245 -19.91 15.38 2.83
C ALA A 245 -20.19 15.17 1.34
N PHE A 246 -19.61 16.02 0.48
CA PHE A 246 -19.73 15.90 -0.97
C PHE A 246 -19.15 14.58 -1.50
N GLY A 247 -17.94 14.22 -1.08
CA GLY A 247 -17.30 12.96 -1.48
C GLY A 247 -18.08 11.71 -1.07
N ARG A 248 -18.89 11.80 0.00
CA ARG A 248 -19.81 10.74 0.44
C ARG A 248 -21.19 10.77 -0.21
N GLY A 249 -21.47 11.76 -1.07
CA GLY A 249 -22.80 11.97 -1.64
C GLY A 249 -23.84 12.56 -0.67
N ASP A 250 -23.44 13.01 0.52
CA ASP A 250 -24.31 13.76 1.45
C ASP A 250 -24.40 15.22 0.99
N PHE A 251 -25.10 15.42 -0.14
CA PHE A 251 -25.22 16.73 -0.77
C PHE A 251 -25.93 17.75 0.12
N ASN A 252 -26.86 17.33 0.99
CA ASN A 252 -27.53 18.23 1.94
C ASN A 252 -26.53 18.87 2.91
N GLN A 253 -25.67 18.06 3.53
CA GLN A 253 -24.64 18.57 4.44
C GLN A 253 -23.58 19.39 3.71
N ALA A 254 -23.20 18.98 2.50
CA ALA A 254 -22.25 19.73 1.67
C ALA A 254 -22.77 21.14 1.35
N ILE A 255 -24.03 21.23 0.91
CA ILE A 255 -24.71 22.50 0.60
C ILE A 255 -24.73 23.42 1.83
N ALA A 256 -25.19 22.92 2.97
CA ALA A 256 -25.30 23.72 4.19
C ALA A 256 -23.94 24.29 4.64
N ALA A 257 -22.88 23.47 4.57
CA ALA A 257 -21.54 23.90 4.94
C ALA A 257 -20.96 24.91 3.93
N TRP A 258 -21.11 24.70 2.62
CA TRP A 258 -20.63 25.65 1.60
C TRP A 258 -21.40 26.98 1.62
N GLU A 259 -22.71 26.96 1.84
CA GLU A 259 -23.49 28.19 2.01
C GLU A 259 -22.97 28.99 3.19
N LYS A 260 -22.69 28.33 4.33
CA LYS A 260 -22.09 28.98 5.49
C LYS A 260 -20.71 29.56 5.15
N VAL A 261 -19.84 28.83 4.46
CA VAL A 261 -18.53 29.33 4.01
C VAL A 261 -18.68 30.60 3.15
N LEU A 262 -19.62 30.61 2.20
CA LEU A 262 -19.87 31.76 1.34
C LEU A 262 -20.41 32.99 2.08
N THR A 263 -21.04 32.82 3.26
CA THR A 263 -21.42 33.96 4.12
C THR A 263 -20.25 34.56 4.89
N LEU A 264 -19.16 33.81 5.05
CA LEU A 264 -18.01 34.21 5.87
C LEU A 264 -16.83 34.74 5.04
N LEU A 265 -16.74 34.35 3.77
CA LEU A 265 -15.66 34.77 2.87
C LEU A 265 -16.01 36.08 2.13
N PRO A 266 -15.02 36.98 1.91
CA PRO A 266 -15.20 38.17 1.07
C PRO A 266 -15.38 37.75 -0.40
N ALA A 267 -16.09 38.53 -1.21
CA ALA A 267 -16.49 38.12 -2.57
C ALA A 267 -15.32 37.80 -3.53
N ASP A 268 -14.12 38.31 -3.24
CA ASP A 268 -12.87 38.15 -3.99
C ASP A 268 -11.94 37.07 -3.41
N ALA A 269 -12.38 36.29 -2.41
CA ALA A 269 -11.54 35.26 -1.83
C ALA A 269 -11.19 34.16 -2.85
N ASN A 270 -9.91 33.75 -2.83
CA ASN A 270 -9.42 32.67 -3.68
C ASN A 270 -10.23 31.38 -3.46
N GLY A 271 -10.67 30.75 -4.56
CA GLY A 271 -11.41 29.49 -4.53
C GLY A 271 -12.92 29.62 -4.32
N ILE A 272 -13.47 30.84 -4.20
CA ILE A 272 -14.93 31.04 -4.12
C ILE A 272 -15.67 30.47 -5.32
N ASP A 273 -15.13 30.61 -6.53
CA ASP A 273 -15.77 30.09 -7.73
C ASP A 273 -15.88 28.56 -7.69
N VAL A 274 -14.85 27.89 -7.16
CA VAL A 274 -14.89 26.43 -6.93
C VAL A 274 -16.01 26.08 -5.95
N ILE A 275 -16.11 26.78 -4.82
CA ILE A 275 -17.18 26.56 -3.84
C ILE A 275 -18.56 26.77 -4.46
N LYS A 276 -18.75 27.86 -5.24
CA LYS A 276 -20.02 28.15 -5.93
C LYS A 276 -20.38 27.07 -6.94
N SER A 277 -19.42 26.62 -7.75
CA SER A 277 -19.63 25.55 -8.72
C SER A 277 -19.96 24.21 -8.04
N SER A 278 -19.24 23.85 -6.97
CA SER A 278 -19.53 22.63 -6.21
C SER A 278 -20.91 22.68 -5.53
N LEU A 279 -21.29 23.84 -4.99
CA LEU A 279 -22.62 24.09 -4.44
C LEU A 279 -23.72 23.93 -5.50
N ALA A 280 -23.55 24.52 -6.68
CA ALA A 280 -24.49 24.41 -7.78
C ALA A 280 -24.65 22.95 -8.25
N TYR A 281 -23.54 22.22 -8.37
CA TYR A 281 -23.56 20.80 -8.73
C TYR A 281 -24.28 19.96 -7.66
N ALA A 282 -23.97 20.15 -6.37
CA ALA A 282 -24.64 19.41 -5.29
C ALA A 282 -26.15 19.68 -5.26
N LYS A 283 -26.57 20.93 -5.50
CA LYS A 283 -28.00 21.29 -5.64
C LYS A 283 -28.65 20.58 -6.83
N ALA A 284 -27.98 20.58 -7.99
CA ALA A 284 -28.47 19.88 -9.18
C ALA A 284 -28.64 18.37 -8.94
N GLN A 285 -27.71 17.75 -8.22
CA GLN A 285 -27.77 16.33 -7.90
C GLN A 285 -28.92 15.98 -6.95
N LEU A 286 -29.23 16.85 -5.98
CA LEU A 286 -30.44 16.70 -5.14
C LEU A 286 -31.74 16.84 -5.94
N THR A 287 -31.79 17.77 -6.90
CA THR A 287 -32.98 17.94 -7.74
C THR A 287 -33.16 16.79 -8.73
N ALA A 288 -32.07 16.26 -9.30
CA ALA A 288 -32.11 15.12 -10.21
C ALA A 288 -32.55 13.83 -9.51
N ASN A 289 -32.00 13.57 -8.31
CA ASN A 289 -32.40 12.41 -7.50
C ASN A 289 -33.81 12.56 -6.87
N GLY A 290 -34.38 13.76 -6.87
CA GLY A 290 -35.67 14.07 -6.24
C GLY A 290 -36.86 14.22 -7.21
N SER A 291 -36.62 14.36 -8.51
CA SER A 291 -37.66 14.64 -9.50
C SER A 291 -38.26 13.35 -10.07
N ARG A 292 -39.47 13.00 -9.63
CA ARG A 292 -40.27 11.89 -10.17
C ARG A 292 -41.60 12.39 -10.69
N LEU A 293 -41.90 12.10 -11.96
CA LEU A 293 -43.18 12.32 -12.59
C LEU A 293 -43.99 11.02 -12.53
N SER A 294 -45.09 11.02 -11.79
CA SER A 294 -46.04 9.91 -11.79
C SER A 294 -47.05 10.11 -12.92
N VAL A 295 -47.29 9.08 -13.71
CA VAL A 295 -48.21 9.10 -14.86
C VAL A 295 -49.23 8.00 -14.67
N LYS A 296 -50.51 8.38 -14.71
CA LYS A 296 -51.64 7.45 -14.67
C LYS A 296 -52.36 7.46 -16.01
N LEU A 297 -52.29 6.33 -16.71
CA LEU A 297 -52.88 6.13 -18.02
C LEU A 297 -54.22 5.41 -17.88
N SER A 298 -55.27 6.03 -18.38
CA SER A 298 -56.62 5.46 -18.45
C SER A 298 -57.03 5.31 -19.91
N LEU A 299 -57.82 4.27 -20.21
CA LEU A 299 -58.36 4.04 -21.53
C LEU A 299 -59.82 4.49 -21.58
N ALA A 300 -60.22 5.20 -22.64
CA ALA A 300 -61.63 5.53 -22.86
C ALA A 300 -62.45 4.25 -23.10
N THR A 301 -63.66 4.18 -22.55
CA THR A 301 -64.53 2.99 -22.60
C THR A 301 -64.77 2.47 -24.02
N GLU A 302 -64.85 3.38 -25.00
CA GLU A 302 -65.08 3.06 -26.42
C GLU A 302 -63.84 2.48 -27.13
N MET A 303 -62.65 2.66 -26.54
CA MET A 303 -61.37 2.18 -27.08
C MET A 303 -60.98 0.80 -26.57
N ALA A 304 -61.62 0.29 -25.52
CA ALA A 304 -61.34 -1.04 -24.98
C ALA A 304 -61.52 -2.16 -26.02
N ALA A 305 -62.50 -2.03 -26.91
CA ALA A 305 -62.77 -2.99 -27.98
C ALA A 305 -61.84 -2.86 -29.20
N GLN A 306 -61.02 -1.79 -29.26
CA GLN A 306 -60.19 -1.45 -30.42
C GLN A 306 -58.69 -1.65 -30.16
N LEU A 307 -58.32 -2.11 -28.96
CA LEU A 307 -56.95 -2.44 -28.61
C LEU A 307 -56.44 -3.64 -29.44
N PRO A 308 -55.17 -3.61 -29.88
CA PRO A 308 -54.54 -4.79 -30.47
C PRO A 308 -54.32 -5.88 -29.41
N ALA A 309 -54.33 -7.14 -29.84
CA ALA A 309 -54.09 -8.28 -28.93
C ALA A 309 -52.65 -8.30 -28.39
N GLU A 310 -51.68 -7.84 -29.19
CA GLU A 310 -50.29 -7.65 -28.79
C GLU A 310 -49.76 -6.31 -29.32
N GLY A 311 -49.07 -5.57 -28.45
CA GLY A 311 -48.55 -4.25 -28.79
C GLY A 311 -47.70 -3.64 -27.69
N SER A 312 -47.34 -2.38 -27.86
CA SER A 312 -46.59 -1.61 -26.87
C SER A 312 -47.19 -0.23 -26.64
N VAL A 313 -47.05 0.27 -25.42
CA VAL A 313 -47.40 1.64 -25.03
C VAL A 313 -46.13 2.45 -24.92
N LEU A 314 -45.99 3.45 -25.78
CA LEU A 314 -44.93 4.45 -25.75
C LEU A 314 -45.43 5.70 -25.04
N ILE A 315 -44.78 6.06 -23.93
CA ILE A 315 -45.02 7.29 -23.19
C ILE A 315 -43.89 8.25 -23.51
N ALA A 316 -44.24 9.41 -24.07
CA ALA A 316 -43.32 10.48 -24.41
C ALA A 316 -43.70 11.74 -23.62
N VAL A 317 -42.72 12.32 -22.92
CA VAL A 317 -42.90 13.57 -22.16
C VAL A 317 -42.21 14.71 -22.91
N THR A 318 -42.93 15.79 -23.19
CA THR A 318 -42.42 17.01 -23.82
C THR A 318 -42.66 18.23 -22.93
N ASP A 319 -42.09 19.38 -23.30
CA ASP A 319 -42.36 20.68 -22.66
C ASP A 319 -43.62 21.38 -23.20
N GLY A 320 -44.28 20.78 -24.19
CA GLY A 320 -45.46 21.32 -24.86
C GLY A 320 -45.17 22.35 -25.96
N GLU A 321 -43.92 22.82 -26.09
CA GLU A 321 -43.51 23.80 -27.11
C GLU A 321 -42.78 23.12 -28.27
N SER A 322 -41.91 22.14 -27.97
CA SER A 322 -41.18 21.36 -28.96
C SER A 322 -41.77 19.95 -29.13
N PRO A 323 -41.88 19.43 -30.36
CA PRO A 323 -42.33 18.06 -30.60
C PRO A 323 -41.29 17.00 -30.18
N VAL A 324 -40.07 17.42 -29.83
CA VAL A 324 -38.99 16.51 -29.43
C VAL A 324 -39.20 16.06 -27.97
N PRO A 325 -39.36 14.75 -27.71
CA PRO A 325 -39.54 14.24 -26.36
C PRO A 325 -38.27 14.36 -25.53
N VAL A 326 -38.47 14.69 -24.25
CA VAL A 326 -37.43 14.86 -23.23
C VAL A 326 -37.16 13.53 -22.55
N ALA A 327 -38.21 12.83 -22.17
CA ALA A 327 -38.14 11.50 -21.58
C ALA A 327 -39.10 10.55 -22.30
N VAL A 328 -38.68 9.31 -22.49
CA VAL A 328 -39.47 8.29 -23.18
C VAL A 328 -39.41 6.98 -22.40
N LYS A 329 -40.57 6.32 -22.28
CA LYS A 329 -40.68 5.01 -21.65
C LYS A 329 -41.62 4.14 -22.47
N GLN A 330 -41.13 2.98 -22.89
CA GLN A 330 -41.91 2.00 -23.64
C GLN A 330 -42.22 0.80 -22.74
N LEU A 331 -43.47 0.35 -22.77
CA LEU A 331 -43.96 -0.78 -21.97
C LEU A 331 -44.75 -1.73 -22.87
N PRO A 332 -44.75 -3.05 -22.59
CA PRO A 332 -45.66 -3.97 -23.27
C PRO A 332 -47.12 -3.60 -22.96
N LEU A 333 -48.02 -3.84 -23.92
CA LEU A 333 -49.45 -3.60 -23.73
C LEU A 333 -49.98 -4.49 -22.59
N GLY A 334 -50.62 -3.88 -21.61
CA GLY A 334 -51.14 -4.54 -20.43
C GLY A 334 -52.56 -4.09 -20.09
N GLN A 335 -52.95 -4.27 -18.83
CA GLN A 335 -54.27 -3.86 -18.34
C GLN A 335 -54.26 -2.37 -17.96
N PHE A 336 -55.39 -1.70 -18.21
CA PHE A 336 -55.62 -0.30 -17.81
C PHE A 336 -56.56 -0.25 -16.59
N PRO A 337 -56.43 0.75 -15.70
CA PRO A 337 -55.47 1.86 -15.75
C PRO A 337 -54.04 1.46 -15.36
N LEU A 338 -53.05 2.08 -15.99
CA LEU A 338 -51.63 1.83 -15.78
C LEU A 338 -50.99 3.00 -15.02
N GLU A 339 -50.29 2.72 -13.93
CA GLU A 339 -49.54 3.71 -13.14
C GLU A 339 -48.04 3.48 -13.29
N LEU A 340 -47.28 4.53 -13.60
CA LEU A 340 -45.84 4.45 -13.80
C LEU A 340 -45.15 5.74 -13.37
N SER A 341 -43.88 5.64 -12.99
CA SER A 341 -43.03 6.80 -12.71
C SER A 341 -41.96 6.97 -13.79
N LEU A 342 -41.69 8.22 -14.15
CA LEU A 342 -40.51 8.63 -14.91
C LEU A 342 -39.62 9.52 -14.04
N ASP A 343 -38.32 9.41 -14.24
CA ASP A 343 -37.30 10.30 -13.67
C ASP A 343 -36.25 10.65 -14.73
N ASP A 344 -35.20 11.35 -14.33
CA ASP A 344 -34.12 11.78 -15.21
C ASP A 344 -33.37 10.62 -15.89
N SER A 345 -33.46 9.38 -15.38
CA SER A 345 -32.88 8.21 -16.04
C SER A 345 -33.62 7.83 -17.33
N ASN A 346 -34.84 8.33 -17.54
CA ASN A 346 -35.63 8.10 -18.74
C ASN A 346 -35.44 9.21 -19.79
N ALA A 347 -34.52 10.15 -19.56
CA ALA A 347 -34.23 11.23 -20.49
C ALA A 347 -33.54 10.72 -21.76
N MET A 348 -33.96 11.20 -22.94
CA MET A 348 -33.35 10.85 -24.22
C MET A 348 -32.01 11.55 -24.47
N MET A 349 -31.76 12.68 -23.80
CA MET A 349 -30.55 13.49 -23.98
C MET A 349 -29.95 13.90 -22.63
N PRO A 350 -28.63 13.75 -22.42
CA PRO A 350 -27.98 14.17 -21.17
C PRO A 350 -28.12 15.67 -20.85
N SER A 351 -28.32 16.51 -21.88
CA SER A 351 -28.44 17.96 -21.77
C SER A 351 -29.89 18.46 -21.54
N ARG A 352 -30.89 17.57 -21.63
CA ARG A 352 -32.31 17.94 -21.48
C ARG A 352 -33.00 16.90 -20.60
N LEU A 353 -32.98 17.15 -19.29
CA LEU A 353 -33.50 16.26 -18.25
C LEU A 353 -34.94 16.60 -17.89
N LEU A 354 -35.66 15.65 -17.28
CA LEU A 354 -37.04 15.84 -16.83
C LEU A 354 -37.11 16.90 -15.72
N SER A 355 -36.14 16.88 -14.79
CA SER A 355 -36.00 17.85 -13.70
C SER A 355 -35.76 19.30 -14.16
N SER A 356 -35.32 19.49 -15.41
CA SER A 356 -35.10 20.83 -15.98
C SER A 356 -36.37 21.49 -16.52
N LEU A 357 -37.46 20.73 -16.64
CA LEU A 357 -38.72 21.21 -17.21
C LEU A 357 -39.53 22.00 -16.17
N LYS A 358 -40.11 23.12 -16.62
CA LYS A 358 -41.07 23.91 -15.82
C LYS A 358 -42.52 23.55 -16.10
N LYS A 359 -42.76 22.87 -17.23
CA LYS A 359 -44.06 22.41 -17.69
C LYS A 359 -43.88 21.08 -18.41
N VAL A 360 -44.88 20.22 -18.35
CA VAL A 360 -44.88 18.92 -19.01
C VAL A 360 -46.15 18.72 -19.80
N LYS A 361 -46.02 18.05 -20.94
CA LYS A 361 -47.11 17.49 -21.72
C LYS A 361 -46.78 16.03 -22.00
N ILE A 362 -47.72 15.14 -21.72
CA ILE A 362 -47.51 13.70 -21.88
C ILE A 362 -48.31 13.21 -23.08
N LYS A 363 -47.64 12.46 -23.94
CA LYS A 363 -48.25 11.77 -25.06
C LYS A 363 -48.06 10.27 -24.89
N ALA A 364 -49.17 9.55 -24.88
CA ALA A 364 -49.21 8.10 -24.89
C ALA A 364 -49.60 7.62 -26.29
N THR A 365 -48.85 6.67 -26.83
CA THR A 365 -49.16 6.05 -28.13
C THR A 365 -49.12 4.54 -27.97
N ILE A 366 -50.20 3.86 -28.35
CA ILE A 366 -50.28 2.41 -28.42
C ILE A 366 -50.04 2.01 -29.87
N THR A 367 -49.09 1.11 -30.07
CA THR A 367 -48.76 0.51 -31.37
C THR A 367 -49.00 -0.99 -31.33
N SER A 368 -49.52 -1.54 -32.42
CA SER A 368 -49.60 -2.99 -32.63
C SER A 368 -48.21 -3.54 -32.99
N ASN A 369 -47.92 -4.77 -32.60
CA ASN A 369 -46.72 -5.48 -33.05
C ASN A 369 -46.90 -6.13 -34.44
N ASP A 370 -48.14 -6.21 -34.93
CA ASP A 370 -48.43 -6.69 -36.28
C ASP A 370 -48.04 -5.64 -37.31
N ARG A 371 -47.11 -6.00 -38.21
CA ARG A 371 -46.65 -5.11 -39.29
C ARG A 371 -47.74 -4.76 -40.31
N ALA A 372 -48.85 -5.49 -40.33
CA ALA A 372 -49.99 -5.16 -41.17
C ALA A 372 -50.93 -4.11 -40.54
N ASP A 373 -50.85 -3.88 -39.22
CA ASP A 373 -51.70 -2.94 -38.49
C ASP A 373 -50.95 -1.62 -38.24
N ASN A 374 -51.16 -0.65 -39.12
CA ASN A 374 -50.55 0.69 -39.01
C ASN A 374 -51.33 1.66 -38.10
N ARG A 375 -52.33 1.19 -37.34
CA ARG A 375 -53.12 2.07 -36.47
C ARG A 375 -52.33 2.49 -35.24
N HIS A 376 -52.38 3.77 -34.92
CA HIS A 376 -51.79 4.33 -33.71
C HIS A 376 -52.90 4.90 -32.82
N ILE A 377 -53.10 4.30 -31.64
CA ILE A 377 -54.07 4.81 -30.66
C ILE A 377 -53.33 5.79 -29.75
N MET A 378 -53.77 7.03 -29.68
CA MET A 378 -53.09 8.12 -28.98
C MET A 378 -53.96 8.72 -27.86
N GLY A 379 -53.28 9.17 -26.81
CA GLY A 379 -53.82 10.01 -25.75
C GLY A 379 -52.81 11.10 -25.41
N GLU A 380 -53.29 12.30 -25.12
CA GLU A 380 -52.44 13.42 -24.70
C GLU A 380 -53.01 14.05 -23.43
N SER A 381 -52.13 14.51 -22.53
CA SER A 381 -52.53 15.38 -21.42
C SER A 381 -52.56 16.84 -21.87
N ASP A 382 -53.25 17.66 -21.07
CA ASP A 382 -53.02 19.11 -21.07
C ASP A 382 -51.59 19.43 -20.60
N ILE A 383 -51.12 20.63 -20.94
CA ILE A 383 -49.85 21.16 -20.46
C ILE A 383 -50.04 21.55 -18.99
N GLN A 384 -49.24 20.94 -18.10
CA GLN A 384 -49.29 21.21 -16.67
C GLN A 384 -47.94 21.77 -16.20
N PRO A 385 -47.91 22.70 -15.22
CA PRO A 385 -46.66 23.11 -14.59
C PRO A 385 -46.00 21.90 -13.93
N PHE A 386 -44.67 21.81 -13.96
CA PHE A 386 -43.89 20.72 -13.36
C PHE A 386 -42.85 21.22 -12.36
N SER A 387 -42.89 20.66 -11.15
CA SER A 387 -42.01 20.99 -10.04
C SER A 387 -41.25 19.79 -9.44
N GLY A 388 -41.36 18.61 -10.07
CA GLY A 388 -40.58 17.43 -9.69
C GLY A 388 -41.31 16.35 -8.88
N LYS A 389 -42.57 16.53 -8.45
CA LYS A 389 -43.33 15.53 -7.66
C LYS A 389 -44.83 15.50 -7.96
N GLU A 390 -45.19 15.49 -9.23
CA GLU A 390 -46.59 15.60 -9.64
C GLU A 390 -47.10 14.31 -10.26
N THR A 391 -48.43 14.16 -10.25
CA THR A 391 -49.13 13.06 -10.90
C THR A 391 -49.96 13.60 -12.05
N VAL A 392 -49.68 13.15 -13.27
CA VAL A 392 -50.39 13.56 -14.49
C VAL A 392 -51.26 12.40 -14.98
N ASN A 393 -52.54 12.69 -15.17
CA ASN A 393 -53.50 11.74 -15.73
C ASN A 393 -53.57 11.90 -17.25
N VAL A 394 -53.51 10.79 -17.98
CA VAL A 394 -53.62 10.76 -19.45
C VAL A 394 -54.75 9.81 -19.82
N THR A 395 -55.70 10.29 -20.61
CA THR A 395 -56.77 9.43 -21.16
C THR A 395 -56.48 9.14 -22.63
N ILE A 396 -56.40 7.86 -22.98
CA ILE A 396 -56.19 7.38 -24.36
C ILE A 396 -57.56 7.22 -25.01
N GLY A 397 -57.82 8.01 -26.06
CA GLY A 397 -59.17 8.16 -26.61
C GLY A 397 -59.26 8.44 -28.12
N HIS A 398 -58.15 8.61 -28.82
CA HIS A 398 -58.16 9.00 -30.24
C HIS A 398 -57.33 8.05 -31.10
N ILE A 399 -57.79 7.77 -32.32
CA ILE A 399 -57.07 6.93 -33.29
C ILE A 399 -56.55 7.82 -34.40
N LYS A 400 -55.27 7.68 -34.73
CA LYS A 400 -54.66 8.29 -35.90
C LYS A 400 -54.35 7.18 -36.91
N GLN A 401 -54.98 7.26 -38.08
CA GLN A 401 -54.72 6.39 -39.23
C GLN A 401 -53.57 6.93 -40.06
#